data_AF-A0A7S4ZU60-F1
#
_entry.id   AF-A0A7S4ZU60-F1
#
_cell.length_a   1.000
_cell.length_b   1.000
_cell.length_c   1.000
_cell.angle_alpha   90.00
_cell.angle_beta   90.00
_cell.angle_gamma   90.00
#
_symmetry.space_group_name_H-M   'P 1'
#
loop_
_entity.id
_entity.type
_entity.pdbx_description
1 polymer ?
#
loop_
_entity_poly.entity_id
_entity_poly.type
_entity_poly.pdbx_seq_one_letter_code
_entity_poly.pdbx_strand_id
1 'polypeptide(L)'
;MKKTEDDTTNIPPLPKSRRNLSDLDSLIADSIGRLGAYDGVHGAPTGNLNLVDPPAAEEQSQSAAPLNPGSIGEKPERFQIALSGSVIIATKLEALKQKTTAGEVTERALRSYLGMPPKA
;
A
#
# COMPACT_ATOMS: atom_id res chain seq x y z
N MET A 1 22.28 -5.65 57.14
CA MET A 1 22.91 -5.49 55.80
C MET A 1 21.86 -5.68 54.73
N LYS A 2 22.00 -4.92 53.62
CA LYS A 2 21.25 -4.93 52.34
C LYS A 2 20.19 -3.83 52.21
N LYS A 3 20.10 -3.06 51.13
CA LYS A 3 21.01 -2.62 50.05
C LYS A 3 20.22 -1.47 49.40
N THR A 4 20.90 -0.36 49.15
CA THR A 4 20.38 0.88 48.58
C THR A 4 20.18 0.80 47.06
N GLU A 5 19.50 1.82 46.54
CA GLU A 5 19.59 2.38 45.18
C GLU A 5 18.54 1.94 44.13
N ASP A 6 17.59 2.85 43.92
CA ASP A 6 16.84 3.07 42.68
C ASP A 6 17.81 3.22 41.49
N ASP A 7 17.96 2.15 40.69
CA ASP A 7 18.67 2.19 39.40
C ASP A 7 17.68 2.55 38.29
N THR A 8 17.28 3.82 38.25
CA THR A 8 16.53 4.39 37.12
C THR A 8 17.47 4.47 35.91
N THR A 9 17.50 3.39 35.15
CA THR A 9 17.74 3.32 33.69
C THR A 9 18.64 4.44 33.17
N ASN A 10 19.96 4.24 33.32
CA ASN A 10 21.03 5.07 32.76
C ASN A 10 21.05 4.96 31.22
N ILE A 11 20.07 5.56 30.54
CA ILE A 11 20.06 5.64 29.07
C ILE A 11 20.77 6.95 28.70
N PRO A 12 21.91 6.90 27.99
CA PRO A 12 22.53 8.12 27.50
C PRO A 12 21.58 8.85 26.53
N PRO A 13 21.42 10.17 26.63
CA PRO A 13 20.49 10.90 25.79
C PRO A 13 20.88 10.76 24.32
N LEU A 14 19.91 10.37 23.49
CA LEU A 14 20.12 10.25 22.05
C LEU A 14 20.51 11.62 21.48
N PRO A 15 21.51 11.67 20.58
CA PRO A 15 21.95 12.93 19.97
C PRO A 15 20.78 13.55 19.22
N LYS A 16 20.37 14.75 19.65
CA LYS A 16 19.34 15.53 18.97
C LYS A 16 19.84 15.80 17.56
N SER A 17 19.11 15.30 16.56
CA SER A 17 19.41 15.51 15.16
C SER A 17 19.56 17.01 14.90
N ARG A 18 20.78 17.46 14.55
CA ARG A 18 21.05 18.85 14.11
C ARG A 18 20.57 19.11 12.68
N ARG A 19 19.89 18.15 12.04
CA ARG A 19 19.33 18.33 10.71
C ARG A 19 18.21 19.36 10.80
N ASN A 20 18.41 20.49 10.14
CA ASN A 20 17.43 21.57 10.07
C ASN A 20 16.19 21.05 9.35
N LEU A 21 15.09 20.87 10.08
CA LEU A 21 13.83 20.39 9.51
C LEU A 21 13.29 21.33 8.42
N SER A 22 13.66 22.62 8.49
CA SER A 22 13.37 23.64 7.48
C SER A 22 13.98 23.34 6.09
N ASP A 23 15.17 22.75 6.05
CA ASP A 23 15.82 22.35 4.78
C ASP A 23 15.08 21.16 4.16
N LEU A 24 14.62 20.23 5.01
CA LEU A 24 13.81 19.10 4.58
C LEU A 24 12.44 19.56 4.04
N ASP A 25 11.79 20.52 4.70
CA ASP A 25 10.54 21.11 4.22
C ASP A 25 10.73 21.86 2.89
N SER A 26 11.89 22.52 2.71
CA SER A 26 12.24 23.19 1.46
C SER A 26 12.47 22.19 0.31
N LEU A 27 13.19 21.10 0.58
CA LEU A 27 13.37 20.00 -0.38
C LEU A 27 12.05 19.30 -0.74
N ILE A 28 11.14 19.16 0.22
CA ILE A 28 9.80 18.62 -0.02
C ILE A 28 8.98 19.58 -0.90
N ALA A 29 9.01 20.88 -0.61
CA ALA A 29 8.32 21.89 -1.40
C ALA A 29 8.85 21.96 -2.84
N ASP A 30 10.17 21.83 -3.02
CA ASP A 30 10.81 21.79 -4.34
C ASP A 30 10.54 20.47 -5.08
N SER A 31 10.50 19.33 -4.37
CA SER A 31 10.30 18.01 -4.98
C SER A 31 8.84 17.71 -5.32
N ILE A 32 7.87 18.17 -4.51
CA ILE A 32 6.43 17.95 -4.73
C ILE A 32 5.86 19.08 -5.60
N GLY A 33 6.53 20.23 -5.63
CA GLY A 33 6.02 21.47 -6.21
C GLY A 33 4.99 22.11 -5.28
N ARG A 34 5.00 23.44 -5.17
CA ARG A 34 3.96 24.18 -4.44
C ARG A 34 2.59 23.81 -5.02
N LEU A 35 1.78 23.10 -4.23
CA LEU A 35 0.35 22.90 -4.48
C LEU A 35 -0.36 24.25 -4.31
N GLY A 36 -0.28 25.09 -5.33
CA GLY A 36 -0.77 26.46 -5.30
C GLY A 36 -0.57 27.18 -6.63
N ALA A 37 -0.91 26.53 -7.73
CA ALA A 37 -1.13 27.15 -9.04
C ALA A 37 -1.80 26.16 -10.01
N TYR A 38 -2.94 25.59 -9.63
CA TYR A 38 -3.92 25.10 -10.59
C TYR A 38 -5.15 26.03 -10.51
N ASP A 39 -4.90 27.33 -10.58
CA ASP A 39 -5.93 28.32 -10.87
C ASP A 39 -5.91 28.52 -12.39
N GLY A 40 -6.93 28.02 -13.10
CA GLY A 40 -6.99 28.28 -14.54
C GLY A 40 -7.94 27.48 -15.41
N VAL A 41 -8.73 26.51 -14.94
CA VAL A 41 -9.94 26.08 -15.66
C VAL A 41 -10.93 25.52 -14.64
N HIS A 42 -12.17 26.05 -14.65
CA HIS A 42 -13.33 25.71 -13.79
C HIS A 42 -13.54 26.62 -12.56
N GLY A 43 -14.04 27.83 -12.84
CA GLY A 43 -15.23 28.40 -12.20
C GLY A 43 -15.24 28.66 -10.69
N ALA A 44 -15.14 29.93 -10.32
CA ALA A 44 -15.62 30.46 -9.03
C ALA A 44 -17.14 30.77 -9.08
N PRO A 45 -17.85 31.16 -7.98
CA PRO A 45 -17.43 31.23 -6.58
C PRO A 45 -18.47 30.75 -5.52
N THR A 46 -17.99 30.66 -4.26
CA THR A 46 -18.68 30.96 -2.99
C THR A 46 -19.82 30.08 -2.46
N GLY A 47 -19.58 29.53 -1.26
CA GLY A 47 -20.42 29.87 -0.11
C GLY A 47 -20.93 28.72 0.74
N ASN A 48 -20.34 28.57 1.94
CA ASN A 48 -20.87 27.95 3.16
C ASN A 48 -21.42 26.51 3.08
N LEU A 49 -21.00 25.66 4.03
CA LEU A 49 -21.91 25.14 5.04
C LEU A 49 -21.16 24.35 6.13
N ASN A 50 -21.62 24.63 7.36
CA ASN A 50 -21.34 23.90 8.57
C ASN A 50 -21.74 22.42 8.47
N LEU A 51 -20.97 21.58 9.18
CA LEU A 51 -21.44 20.51 10.07
C LEU A 51 -22.51 19.54 9.53
N VAL A 52 -22.10 18.35 9.05
CA VAL A 52 -22.81 17.06 9.24
C VAL A 52 -21.78 15.91 9.21
N ASP A 53 -21.97 14.96 10.13
CA ASP A 53 -21.36 13.63 10.37
C ASP A 53 -20.51 12.92 9.27
N PRO A 54 -19.60 12.00 9.65
CA PRO A 54 -18.87 11.18 8.68
C PRO A 54 -19.78 10.08 8.13
N PRO A 55 -19.89 9.87 6.81
CA PRO A 55 -20.54 8.68 6.32
C PRO A 55 -19.64 7.48 6.54
N ALA A 56 -20.22 6.49 7.21
CA ALA A 56 -19.72 5.15 7.38
C ALA A 56 -19.39 4.47 6.04
N ALA A 57 -18.59 3.40 6.15
CA ALA A 57 -18.15 2.50 5.11
C ALA A 57 -19.16 2.27 3.97
N GLU A 58 -18.71 2.51 2.73
CA GLU A 58 -19.25 1.83 1.57
C GLU A 58 -18.12 1.01 0.92
N GLU A 59 -18.19 -0.31 1.12
CA GLU A 59 -17.58 -1.30 0.24
C GLU A 59 -18.05 -1.01 -1.18
N GLN A 60 -17.23 -0.33 -1.97
CA GLN A 60 -17.40 -0.28 -3.42
C GLN A 60 -17.15 -1.68 -3.98
N SER A 61 -18.23 -2.47 -4.06
CA SER A 61 -18.33 -3.63 -4.93
C SER A 61 -17.94 -3.18 -6.34
N GLN A 62 -16.75 -3.62 -6.77
CA GLN A 62 -16.15 -3.21 -8.02
C GLN A 62 -17.04 -3.64 -9.19
N SER A 63 -17.39 -2.65 -10.02
CA SER A 63 -18.11 -2.78 -11.27
C SER A 63 -17.50 -3.89 -12.14
N ALA A 64 -18.32 -4.85 -12.55
CA ALA A 64 -17.95 -5.91 -13.47
C ALA A 64 -17.53 -5.29 -14.83
N ALA A 65 -16.26 -5.47 -15.20
CA ALA A 65 -15.77 -5.06 -16.51
C ALA A 65 -16.50 -5.84 -17.62
N PRO A 66 -16.75 -5.25 -18.80
CA PRO A 66 -17.42 -5.95 -19.90
C PRO A 66 -16.56 -7.10 -20.40
N LEU A 67 -17.13 -8.31 -20.41
CA LEU A 67 -16.56 -9.49 -21.07
C LEU A 67 -16.59 -9.28 -22.59
N ASN A 68 -15.58 -8.61 -23.15
CA ASN A 68 -15.35 -8.58 -24.59
C ASN A 68 -14.63 -9.86 -25.00
N PRO A 69 -15.24 -10.77 -25.78
CA PRO A 69 -14.60 -11.99 -26.26
C PRO A 69 -13.76 -11.71 -27.53
N GLY A 70 -12.94 -10.67 -27.49
CA GLY A 70 -12.24 -10.15 -28.66
C GLY A 70 -10.81 -9.77 -28.35
N SER A 71 -9.87 -10.52 -28.93
CA SER A 71 -8.41 -10.38 -28.81
C SER A 71 -7.85 -10.83 -27.46
N ILE A 72 -7.38 -12.08 -27.40
CA ILE A 72 -6.35 -12.50 -26.43
C ILE A 72 -5.07 -11.77 -26.86
N GLY A 73 -5.00 -10.48 -26.57
CA GLY A 73 -3.77 -9.72 -26.69
C GLY A 73 -2.74 -10.33 -25.75
N GLU A 74 -1.48 -10.39 -26.16
CA GLU A 74 -0.31 -10.93 -25.44
C GLU A 74 -0.11 -10.43 -23.99
N LYS A 75 -0.96 -9.52 -23.50
CA LYS A 75 -0.88 -8.99 -22.15
C LYS A 75 -1.62 -9.92 -21.18
N PRO A 76 -0.95 -10.47 -20.15
CA PRO A 76 -1.60 -11.27 -19.14
C PRO A 76 -2.65 -10.46 -18.38
N GLU A 77 -3.82 -11.06 -18.17
CA GLU A 77 -4.90 -10.51 -17.36
C GLU A 77 -4.46 -10.42 -15.89
N ARG A 78 -4.88 -9.36 -15.21
CA ARG A 78 -4.51 -9.09 -13.81
C ARG A 78 -5.74 -9.11 -12.92
N PHE A 79 -5.72 -10.01 -11.95
CA PHE A 79 -6.77 -10.13 -10.95
C PHE A 79 -6.27 -9.62 -9.59
N GLN A 80 -7.11 -8.87 -8.89
CA GLN A 80 -6.92 -8.56 -7.48
C GLN A 80 -7.65 -9.62 -6.66
N ILE A 81 -6.93 -10.26 -5.72
CA ILE A 81 -7.50 -11.30 -4.86
C ILE A 81 -7.29 -10.92 -3.40
N ALA A 82 -8.37 -11.00 -2.61
CA ALA A 82 -8.32 -10.84 -1.16
C ALA A 82 -8.08 -12.21 -0.52
N LEU A 83 -6.99 -12.34 0.24
CA LEU A 83 -6.61 -13.56 0.95
C LEU A 83 -6.34 -13.23 2.43
N SER A 84 -6.43 -14.23 3.29
CA SER A 84 -6.03 -14.06 4.69
C SER A 84 -4.52 -13.78 4.80
N GLY A 85 -4.12 -13.01 5.81
CA GLY A 85 -2.71 -12.64 6.01
C GLY A 85 -1.77 -13.85 6.16
N SER A 86 -2.25 -14.94 6.78
CA SER A 86 -1.49 -16.18 6.92
C SER A 86 -1.19 -16.85 5.58
N VAL A 87 -2.16 -16.89 4.66
CA VAL A 87 -1.97 -17.43 3.31
C VAL A 87 -0.98 -16.57 2.53
N ILE A 88 -1.07 -15.23 2.64
CA ILE A 88 -0.12 -14.32 1.99
C ILE A 88 1.31 -14.58 2.47
N ILE A 89 1.52 -14.72 3.79
CA ILE A 89 2.84 -14.97 4.37
C ILE A 89 3.37 -16.34 3.93
N ALA A 90 2.56 -17.39 4.01
CA ALA A 90 2.96 -18.74 3.59
C ALA A 90 3.36 -18.78 2.11
N THR A 91 2.56 -18.16 1.23
CA THR A 91 2.86 -18.09 -0.21
C THR A 91 4.16 -17.33 -0.49
N LYS A 92 4.40 -16.20 0.20
CA LYS A 92 5.65 -15.45 0.06
C LYS A 92 6.85 -16.25 0.53
N LEU A 93 6.73 -16.96 1.66
CA LEU A 93 7.80 -17.82 2.16
C LEU A 93 8.12 -18.95 1.17
N GLU A 94 7.10 -19.57 0.59
CA GLU A 94 7.30 -20.64 -0.40
C GLU A 94 7.94 -20.12 -1.69
N ALA A 95 7.52 -18.95 -2.17
CA ALA A 95 8.14 -18.28 -3.31
C ALA A 95 9.63 -18.02 -3.08
N LEU A 96 10.02 -17.56 -1.88
CA LEU A 96 11.42 -17.36 -1.51
C LEU A 96 12.22 -18.68 -1.50
N LYS A 97 11.66 -19.75 -0.92
CA LYS A 97 12.31 -21.07 -0.88
C LYS A 97 12.57 -21.62 -2.29
N GLN A 98 11.61 -21.43 -3.20
CA GLN A 98 11.71 -21.90 -4.57
C GLN A 98 12.44 -20.93 -5.51
N LYS A 99 12.82 -19.74 -5.03
CA LYS A 99 13.38 -18.64 -5.84
C LYS A 99 12.45 -18.25 -7.00
N THR A 100 11.15 -18.27 -6.76
CA THR A 100 10.10 -17.87 -7.70
C THR A 100 9.33 -16.66 -7.17
N THR A 101 8.35 -16.19 -7.92
CA THR A 101 7.44 -15.13 -7.48
C THR A 101 6.20 -15.70 -6.79
N ALA A 102 5.57 -14.90 -5.91
CA ALA A 102 4.30 -15.27 -5.30
C ALA A 102 3.17 -15.44 -6.35
N GLY A 103 3.26 -14.69 -7.47
CA GLY A 103 2.35 -14.84 -8.61
C GLY A 103 2.46 -16.22 -9.26
N GLU A 104 3.67 -16.70 -9.51
CA GLU A 104 3.90 -18.05 -10.09
C GLU A 104 3.45 -19.17 -9.14
N VAL A 105 3.67 -19.02 -7.84
CA VAL A 105 3.16 -19.98 -6.84
C VAL A 105 1.63 -20.00 -6.85
N THR A 106 1.00 -18.82 -6.93
CA THR A 106 -0.46 -18.69 -6.98
C THR A 106 -1.03 -19.25 -8.29
N GLU A 107 -0.42 -18.95 -9.43
CA GLU A 107 -0.81 -19.50 -10.74
C GLU A 107 -0.70 -21.03 -10.73
N ARG A 108 0.40 -21.58 -10.21
CA ARG A 108 0.58 -23.02 -10.10
C ARG A 108 -0.49 -23.68 -9.24
N ALA A 109 -0.80 -23.08 -8.08
CA ALA A 109 -1.86 -23.58 -7.20
C ALA A 109 -3.23 -23.55 -7.89
N LEU A 110 -3.56 -22.47 -8.59
CA LEU A 110 -4.81 -22.34 -9.35
C LEU A 110 -4.89 -23.37 -10.49
N ARG A 111 -3.81 -23.58 -11.23
CA ARG A 111 -3.76 -24.60 -12.29
C ARG A 111 -3.98 -26.00 -11.73
N SER A 112 -3.30 -26.35 -10.63
CA SER A 112 -3.49 -27.65 -9.96
C SER A 112 -4.93 -27.84 -9.48
N TYR A 113 -5.55 -26.80 -8.92
CA TYR A 113 -6.95 -26.83 -8.48
C TYR A 113 -7.92 -27.06 -9.66
N LEU A 114 -7.64 -26.45 -10.81
CA LEU A 114 -8.44 -26.59 -12.03
C LEU A 114 -8.09 -27.83 -12.88
N GLY A 115 -7.13 -28.66 -12.44
CA GLY A 115 -6.67 -29.83 -13.21
C GLY A 115 -5.92 -29.47 -14.50
N MET A 116 -5.36 -28.26 -14.58
CA MET A 116 -4.61 -27.78 -15.76
C MET A 116 -3.13 -28.16 -15.68
N PRO A 117 -2.46 -28.40 -16.81
CA PRO A 117 -1.02 -28.67 -16.83
C PRO A 117 -0.20 -27.44 -16.39
N PRO A 118 1.03 -27.66 -15.88
CA PRO A 118 1.93 -26.57 -15.52
C PRO A 118 2.21 -25.67 -16.72
N LYS A 119 2.49 -24.39 -16.45
CA LYS A 119 2.87 -23.42 -17.48
C LYS A 119 4.23 -23.81 -18.04
N ALA A 120 4.32 -23.92 -19.37
CA ALA A 120 5.57 -24.15 -20.10
C ALA A 120 6.47 -22.92 -20.07
#